data_AF-A0A8T1VGD0-F1
#
_entry.id   AF-A0A8T1VGD0-F1
#
_cell.length_a   1.000
_cell.length_b   1.000
_cell.length_c   1.000
_cell.angle_alpha   90.00
_cell.angle_beta   90.00
_cell.angle_gamma   90.00
#
_symmetry.space_group_name_H-M   'P 1'
#
loop_
_entity.id
_entity.type
_entity.pdbx_description
1 polymer ?
#
loop_
_entity_poly.entity_id
_entity_poly.type
_entity_poly.pdbx_seq_one_letter_code
_entity_poly.pdbx_strand_id
1 'polypeptide(L)'
;MSDAKVFALSAAVLYVKFLASTMIQGRKAFAANTRLPEDKLLVCNMGIKLDTDEKAVKAAVEDEMRWKRIIQNDLESMPLAFVVFWSAIAVGVSPAVTETLMLAYTTARVGHTAVYSMGMPRARMACWMAGSFCIVAAAANAAIVVIL
;
A
#
# COMPACT_ATOMS: atom_id res chain seq x y z
N MET A 1 -6.11 -21.59 -10.80
CA MET A 1 -6.11 -21.55 -9.32
C MET A 1 -7.58 -21.52 -8.92
N SER A 2 -7.99 -21.34 -7.66
CA SER A 2 -9.34 -20.82 -7.42
C SER A 2 -9.21 -19.34 -7.08
N ASP A 3 -10.22 -18.56 -7.39
CA ASP A 3 -10.31 -17.14 -7.06
C ASP A 3 -10.06 -16.88 -5.56
N ALA A 4 -10.57 -17.71 -4.67
CA ALA A 4 -10.29 -17.66 -3.23
C ALA A 4 -8.80 -17.86 -2.89
N LYS A 5 -8.09 -18.75 -3.63
CA LYS A 5 -6.64 -18.94 -3.45
C LYS A 5 -5.85 -17.74 -3.98
N VAL A 6 -6.27 -17.14 -5.08
CA VAL A 6 -5.69 -15.89 -5.60
C VAL A 6 -5.92 -14.75 -4.62
N PHE A 7 -7.12 -14.64 -4.04
CA PHE A 7 -7.44 -13.65 -3.01
C PHE A 7 -6.50 -13.78 -1.80
N ALA A 8 -6.34 -15.00 -1.26
CA ALA A 8 -5.45 -15.24 -0.13
C ALA A 8 -3.98 -14.87 -0.46
N LEU A 9 -3.51 -15.22 -1.66
CA LEU A 9 -2.18 -14.86 -2.13
C LEU A 9 -2.00 -13.34 -2.24
N SER A 10 -2.95 -12.66 -2.90
CA SER A 10 -2.95 -11.20 -3.06
C SER A 10 -3.00 -10.48 -1.72
N ALA A 11 -3.85 -10.93 -0.79
CA ALA A 11 -3.93 -10.38 0.56
C ALA A 11 -2.61 -10.54 1.32
N ALA A 12 -1.99 -11.74 1.27
CA ALA A 12 -0.70 -11.99 1.90
C ALA A 12 0.42 -11.12 1.31
N VAL A 13 0.52 -11.03 -0.03
CA VAL A 13 1.52 -10.20 -0.71
C VAL A 13 1.36 -8.73 -0.32
N LEU A 14 0.14 -8.20 -0.38
CA LEU A 14 -0.10 -6.80 -0.06
C LEU A 14 0.06 -6.51 1.44
N TYR A 15 -0.23 -7.47 2.32
CA TYR A 15 0.04 -7.35 3.75
C TYR A 15 1.55 -7.30 4.04
N VAL A 16 2.34 -8.21 3.46
CA VAL A 16 3.80 -8.20 3.61
C VAL A 16 4.38 -6.89 3.08
N LYS A 17 3.89 -6.41 1.93
CA LYS A 17 4.25 -5.11 1.37
C LYS A 17 3.89 -3.96 2.32
N PHE A 18 2.71 -3.98 2.93
CA PHE A 18 2.29 -2.95 3.90
C PHE A 18 3.19 -2.96 5.14
N LEU A 19 3.49 -4.15 5.68
CA LEU A 19 4.42 -4.32 6.79
C LEU A 19 5.81 -3.76 6.46
N ALA A 20 6.35 -4.10 5.28
CA ALA A 20 7.61 -3.55 4.80
C ALA A 20 7.58 -2.01 4.71
N SER A 21 6.51 -1.42 4.15
CA SER A 21 6.35 0.03 4.06
C SER A 21 6.31 0.71 5.44
N THR A 22 5.59 0.15 6.42
CA THR A 22 5.54 0.69 7.79
C THR A 22 6.88 0.60 8.49
N MET A 23 7.64 -0.49 8.30
CA MET A 23 9.00 -0.62 8.82
C MET A 23 9.94 0.43 8.21
N ILE A 24 9.86 0.67 6.90
CA ILE A 24 10.68 1.69 6.23
C ILE A 24 10.31 3.08 6.75
N GLN A 25 9.01 3.43 6.80
CA GLN A 25 8.54 4.69 7.37
C GLN A 25 9.02 4.87 8.81
N GLY A 26 9.01 3.80 9.60
CA GLY A 26 9.50 3.81 10.97
C GLY A 26 10.98 4.20 11.07
N ARG A 27 11.83 3.67 10.17
CA ARG A 27 13.24 4.05 10.05
C ARG A 27 13.41 5.49 9.57
N LYS A 28 12.62 5.92 8.60
CA LYS A 28 12.64 7.30 8.10
C LYS A 28 12.24 8.32 9.17
N ALA A 29 11.28 7.99 10.03
CA ALA A 29 10.89 8.83 11.16
C ALA A 29 12.01 9.04 12.20
N PHE A 30 12.88 8.04 12.39
CA PHE A 30 14.07 8.20 13.24
C PHE A 30 15.09 9.16 12.60
N ALA A 31 15.35 9.02 11.30
CA ALA A 31 16.23 9.95 10.58
C ALA A 31 15.67 11.39 10.53
N ALA A 32 14.34 11.53 10.42
CA ALA A 32 13.64 12.81 10.39
C ALA A 32 13.51 13.47 11.77
N ASN A 33 13.87 12.76 12.86
CA ASN A 33 13.73 13.23 14.23
C ASN A 33 12.28 13.66 14.59
N THR A 34 11.27 13.05 13.97
CA THR A 34 9.85 13.38 14.11
C THR A 34 9.11 12.47 15.10
N ARG A 35 9.82 11.52 15.70
CA ARG A 35 9.29 10.60 16.73
C ARG A 35 8.91 11.34 18.01
N LEU A 36 8.12 10.67 18.84
CA LEU A 36 7.79 11.13 20.19
C LEU A 36 9.06 11.20 21.06
N PRO A 37 9.12 12.09 22.06
CA PRO A 37 10.33 12.30 22.87
C PRO A 37 10.79 11.03 23.60
N GLU A 38 9.87 10.20 24.09
CA GLU A 38 10.17 8.91 24.75
C GLU A 38 10.88 7.91 23.81
N ASP A 39 10.48 7.85 22.54
CA ASP A 39 11.11 7.02 21.51
C ASP A 39 12.54 7.50 21.22
N LYS A 40 12.77 8.82 21.24
CA LYS A 40 14.10 9.41 21.02
C LYS A 40 15.06 9.04 22.16
N LEU A 41 14.59 9.11 23.41
CA LEU A 41 15.39 8.76 24.58
C LEU A 41 15.85 7.30 24.52
N LEU A 42 14.98 6.38 24.14
CA LEU A 42 15.32 4.97 23.94
C LEU A 42 16.45 4.78 22.92
N VAL A 43 16.36 5.45 21.76
CA VAL A 43 17.36 5.35 20.67
C VAL A 43 18.70 5.98 21.05
N CYS A 44 18.69 7.14 21.71
CA CYS A 44 19.90 7.77 22.23
C CYS A 44 20.57 6.89 23.30
N ASN A 45 19.79 6.25 24.18
CA ASN A 45 20.30 5.30 25.18
C ASN A 45 20.90 4.04 24.55
N MET A 46 20.49 3.69 23.33
CA MET A 46 21.09 2.61 22.53
C MET A 46 22.35 3.05 21.77
N GLY A 47 22.84 4.28 21.98
CA GLY A 47 24.07 4.80 21.38
C GLY A 47 23.91 5.34 19.95
N ILE A 48 22.68 5.44 19.43
CA ILE A 48 22.42 6.00 18.10
C ILE A 48 22.33 7.52 18.22
N LYS A 49 23.26 8.23 17.55
CA LYS A 49 23.23 9.69 17.48
C LYS A 49 22.22 10.15 16.44
N LEU A 50 21.37 11.08 16.83
CA LEU A 50 20.46 11.76 15.92
C LEU A 50 21.22 12.83 15.15
N ASP A 51 20.94 12.94 13.86
CA ASP A 51 21.52 14.00 13.03
C ASP A 51 20.92 15.35 13.43
N THR A 52 21.77 16.36 13.54
CA THR A 52 21.42 17.73 13.91
C THR A 52 21.63 18.72 12.77
N ASP A 53 22.17 18.27 11.63
CA ASP A 53 22.29 19.12 10.45
C ASP A 53 20.91 19.48 9.88
N GLU A 54 20.61 20.77 9.79
CA GLU A 54 19.29 21.26 9.42
C GLU A 54 18.88 20.84 8.00
N LYS A 55 19.84 20.75 7.06
CA LYS A 55 19.57 20.33 5.69
C LYS A 55 19.28 18.82 5.62
N ALA A 56 20.08 18.01 6.30
CA ALA A 56 19.87 16.57 6.41
C ALA A 56 18.52 16.23 7.05
N VAL A 57 18.17 16.92 8.14
CA VAL A 57 16.88 16.74 8.83
C VAL A 57 15.71 17.12 7.92
N LYS A 58 15.77 18.26 7.20
CA LYS A 58 14.71 18.65 6.25
C LYS A 58 14.50 17.60 5.16
N ALA A 59 15.58 17.10 4.55
CA ALA A 59 15.49 16.05 3.54
C ALA A 59 14.89 14.75 4.10
N ALA A 60 15.25 14.38 5.33
CA ALA A 60 14.70 13.21 6.01
C ALA A 60 13.20 13.36 6.33
N VAL A 61 12.74 14.56 6.71
CA VAL A 61 11.32 14.87 6.93
C VAL A 61 10.52 14.75 5.63
N GLU A 62 11.03 15.27 4.51
CA GLU A 62 10.37 15.13 3.21
C GLU A 62 10.26 13.66 2.77
N ASP A 63 11.30 12.87 3.00
CA ASP A 63 11.29 11.44 2.70
C ASP A 63 10.32 10.68 3.62
N GLU A 64 10.31 10.98 4.93
CA GLU A 64 9.32 10.42 5.85
C GLU A 64 7.89 10.75 5.41
N MET A 65 7.63 12.00 5.00
CA MET A 65 6.32 12.43 4.52
C MET A 65 5.90 11.64 3.27
N ARG A 66 6.82 11.34 2.37
CA ARG A 66 6.57 10.48 1.20
C ARG A 66 6.10 9.10 1.63
N TRP A 67 6.78 8.47 2.59
CA TRP A 67 6.41 7.16 3.11
C TRP A 67 5.08 7.16 3.87
N LYS A 68 4.79 8.23 4.63
CA LYS A 68 3.45 8.43 5.23
C LYS A 68 2.35 8.43 4.18
N ARG A 69 2.55 9.14 3.06
CA ARG A 69 1.56 9.17 1.96
C ARG A 69 1.41 7.83 1.23
N ILE A 70 2.48 7.04 1.13
CA ILE A 70 2.41 5.67 0.59
C ILE A 70 1.47 4.83 1.45
N ILE A 71 1.73 4.79 2.77
CA ILE A 71 0.95 4.01 3.74
C ILE A 71 -0.51 4.50 3.76
N GLN A 72 -0.72 5.81 3.79
CA GLN A 72 -2.06 6.40 3.77
C GLN A 72 -2.84 5.97 2.52
N ASN A 73 -2.21 5.99 1.34
CA ASN A 73 -2.87 5.56 0.12
C ASN A 73 -3.18 4.05 0.11
N ASP A 74 -2.37 3.23 0.79
CA ASP A 74 -2.69 1.81 0.98
C ASP A 74 -3.91 1.63 1.88
N LEU A 75 -4.00 2.39 2.98
CA LEU A 75 -5.13 2.36 3.91
C LEU A 75 -6.43 2.86 3.27
N GLU A 76 -6.36 3.80 2.33
CA GLU A 76 -7.52 4.29 1.59
C GLU A 76 -8.04 3.30 0.54
N SER A 77 -7.17 2.41 0.01
CA SER A 77 -7.52 1.54 -1.12
C SER A 77 -7.68 0.07 -0.74
N MET A 78 -6.73 -0.51 0.00
CA MET A 78 -6.64 -1.95 0.20
C MET A 78 -7.78 -2.56 1.02
N PRO A 79 -8.23 -1.95 2.15
CA PRO A 79 -9.35 -2.51 2.92
C PRO A 79 -10.62 -2.64 2.08
N LEU A 80 -10.96 -1.61 1.30
CA LEU A 80 -12.11 -1.65 0.41
C LEU A 80 -11.92 -2.62 -0.75
N ALA A 81 -10.71 -2.71 -1.31
CA ALA A 81 -10.40 -3.69 -2.35
C ALA A 81 -10.65 -5.13 -1.87
N PHE A 82 -10.21 -5.47 -0.66
CA PHE A 82 -10.44 -6.81 -0.10
C PHE A 82 -11.93 -7.09 0.10
N VAL A 83 -12.71 -6.12 0.57
CA VAL A 83 -14.17 -6.27 0.71
C VAL A 83 -14.82 -6.51 -0.65
N VAL A 84 -14.46 -5.73 -1.68
CA VAL A 84 -15.04 -5.83 -3.03
C VAL A 84 -14.65 -7.14 -3.72
N PHE A 85 -13.40 -7.57 -3.62
CA PHE A 85 -12.98 -8.84 -4.21
C PHE A 85 -13.60 -10.03 -3.49
N TRP A 86 -13.70 -9.98 -2.16
CA TRP A 86 -14.38 -11.03 -1.41
C TRP A 86 -15.87 -11.11 -1.74
N SER A 87 -16.55 -9.97 -1.90
CA SER A 87 -17.96 -9.97 -2.31
C SER A 87 -18.16 -10.54 -3.71
N ALA A 88 -17.27 -10.21 -4.67
CA ALA A 88 -17.30 -10.79 -6.01
C ALA A 88 -17.16 -12.32 -6.01
N ILE A 89 -16.28 -12.87 -5.16
CA ILE A 89 -16.14 -14.32 -4.97
C ILE A 89 -17.42 -14.90 -4.35
N ALA A 90 -17.96 -14.25 -3.30
CA ALA A 90 -19.12 -14.74 -2.57
C ALA A 90 -20.40 -14.80 -3.42
N VAL A 91 -20.59 -13.85 -4.34
CA VAL A 91 -21.74 -13.85 -5.26
C VAL A 91 -21.51 -14.69 -6.51
N GLY A 92 -20.33 -15.32 -6.66
CA GLY A 92 -20.04 -16.23 -7.77
C GLY A 92 -19.73 -15.55 -9.10
N VAL A 93 -19.08 -14.38 -9.08
CA VAL A 93 -18.52 -13.78 -10.30
C VAL A 93 -17.54 -14.75 -10.97
N SER A 94 -17.48 -14.76 -12.30
CA SER A 94 -16.57 -15.59 -13.08
C SER A 94 -15.15 -15.60 -12.49
N PRO A 95 -14.62 -16.77 -12.07
CA PRO A 95 -13.32 -16.85 -11.44
C PRO A 95 -12.19 -16.27 -12.29
N ALA A 96 -12.23 -16.47 -13.61
CA ALA A 96 -11.21 -15.93 -14.51
C ALA A 96 -11.14 -14.40 -14.49
N VAL A 97 -12.29 -13.72 -14.38
CA VAL A 97 -12.38 -12.26 -14.28
C VAL A 97 -11.85 -11.81 -12.92
N THR A 98 -12.33 -12.43 -11.84
CA THR A 98 -11.93 -12.08 -10.47
C THR A 98 -10.44 -12.29 -10.25
N GLU A 99 -9.89 -13.43 -10.68
CA GLU A 99 -8.45 -13.74 -10.60
C GLU A 99 -7.61 -12.69 -11.35
N THR A 100 -7.99 -12.37 -12.59
CA THR A 100 -7.24 -11.40 -13.42
C THR A 100 -7.23 -10.02 -12.78
N LEU A 101 -8.39 -9.54 -12.30
CA LEU A 101 -8.50 -8.23 -11.66
C LEU A 101 -7.73 -8.17 -10.33
N MET A 102 -7.73 -9.25 -9.53
CA MET A 102 -6.95 -9.31 -8.29
C MET A 102 -5.44 -9.29 -8.54
N LEU A 103 -4.95 -10.04 -9.52
CA LEU A 103 -3.54 -10.05 -9.89
C LEU A 103 -3.09 -8.70 -10.46
N ALA A 104 -3.90 -8.11 -11.34
CA ALA A 104 -3.66 -6.77 -11.88
C ALA A 104 -3.68 -5.69 -10.78
N TYR A 105 -4.64 -5.75 -9.86
CA TYR A 105 -4.67 -4.87 -8.69
C TYR A 105 -3.41 -5.02 -7.84
N THR A 106 -3.03 -6.25 -7.51
CA THR A 106 -1.87 -6.55 -6.65
C THR A 106 -0.59 -5.99 -7.26
N THR A 107 -0.35 -6.26 -8.54
CA THR A 107 0.82 -5.73 -9.27
C THR A 107 0.80 -4.21 -9.35
N ALA A 108 -0.37 -3.60 -9.61
CA ALA A 108 -0.52 -2.15 -9.61
C ALA A 108 -0.21 -1.52 -8.24
N ARG A 109 -0.61 -2.13 -7.12
CA ARG A 109 -0.33 -1.62 -5.77
C ARG A 109 1.13 -1.76 -5.34
N VAL A 110 1.78 -2.88 -5.71
CA VAL A 110 3.22 -3.05 -5.49
C VAL A 110 4.01 -2.05 -6.34
N GLY A 111 3.66 -1.94 -7.64
CA GLY A 111 4.24 -0.97 -8.56
C GLY A 111 4.07 0.47 -8.07
N HIS A 112 2.86 0.83 -7.62
CA HIS A 112 2.56 2.15 -7.05
C HIS A 112 3.51 2.50 -5.89
N THR A 113 3.73 1.57 -4.96
CA THR A 113 4.65 1.76 -3.82
C THR A 113 6.08 2.03 -4.31
N ALA A 114 6.57 1.22 -5.26
CA ALA A 114 7.92 1.36 -5.80
C ALA A 114 8.11 2.72 -6.50
N VAL A 115 7.24 3.09 -7.44
CA VAL A 115 7.35 4.35 -8.20
C VAL A 115 7.13 5.58 -7.32
N TYR A 116 6.31 5.47 -6.26
CA TYR A 116 6.15 6.54 -5.28
C TYR A 116 7.44 6.76 -4.50
N SER A 117 8.10 5.69 -4.02
CA SER A 117 9.39 5.80 -3.32
C SER A 117 10.49 6.41 -4.20
N MET A 118 10.46 6.17 -5.51
CA MET A 118 11.39 6.77 -6.48
C MET A 118 11.03 8.20 -6.90
N GLY A 119 9.91 8.76 -6.40
CA GLY A 119 9.49 10.10 -6.73
C GLY A 119 9.03 10.29 -8.19
N MET A 120 8.45 9.24 -8.81
CA MET A 120 7.99 9.26 -10.20
C MET A 120 6.47 9.55 -10.29
N PRO A 121 6.02 10.81 -10.41
CA PRO A 121 4.61 11.16 -10.27
C PRO A 121 3.70 10.61 -11.37
N ARG A 122 4.16 10.56 -12.63
CA ARG A 122 3.39 10.06 -13.77
C ARG A 122 3.14 8.55 -13.68
N ALA A 123 4.21 7.80 -13.39
CA ALA A 123 4.12 6.35 -13.19
C ALA A 123 3.23 6.02 -11.98
N ARG A 124 3.36 6.78 -10.88
CA ARG A 124 2.49 6.67 -9.71
C ARG A 124 1.02 6.84 -10.08
N MET A 125 0.68 7.88 -10.83
CA MET A 125 -0.70 8.11 -11.26
C MET A 125 -1.23 6.95 -12.12
N ALA A 126 -0.43 6.43 -13.05
CA ALA A 126 -0.81 5.28 -13.88
C ALA A 126 -1.09 4.03 -13.04
N CYS A 127 -0.20 3.68 -12.09
CA CYS A 127 -0.42 2.56 -11.18
C CYS A 127 -1.66 2.75 -10.30
N TRP A 128 -1.90 3.97 -9.81
CA TRP A 128 -3.09 4.28 -9.02
C TRP A 128 -4.36 4.09 -9.85
N MET A 129 -4.42 4.63 -11.08
CA MET A 129 -5.57 4.49 -11.97
C MET A 129 -5.85 3.02 -12.32
N ALA A 130 -4.79 2.24 -12.62
CA ALA A 130 -4.92 0.81 -12.89
C ALA A 130 -5.50 0.06 -11.68
N GLY A 131 -5.02 0.34 -10.48
CA GLY A 131 -5.55 -0.26 -9.25
C GLY A 131 -7.03 0.11 -9.00
N SER A 132 -7.38 1.39 -9.11
CA SER A 132 -8.75 1.86 -8.95
C SER A 132 -9.70 1.23 -9.97
N PHE A 133 -9.27 1.12 -11.23
CA PHE A 133 -10.04 0.46 -12.29
C PHE A 133 -10.34 -1.01 -11.94
N CYS A 134 -9.37 -1.75 -11.39
CA CYS A 134 -9.59 -3.15 -11.03
C CYS A 134 -10.68 -3.30 -9.95
N ILE A 135 -10.69 -2.43 -8.94
CA ILE A 135 -11.72 -2.45 -7.89
C ILE A 135 -13.09 -2.11 -8.47
N VAL A 136 -13.19 -1.05 -9.28
CA VAL A 136 -14.46 -0.63 -9.89
C VAL A 136 -15.01 -1.71 -10.82
N ALA A 137 -14.15 -2.33 -11.62
CA ALA A 137 -14.54 -3.44 -12.49
C ALA A 137 -15.05 -4.65 -11.69
N ALA A 138 -14.38 -5.01 -10.59
CA ALA A 138 -14.84 -6.11 -9.73
C ALA A 138 -16.19 -5.80 -9.07
N ALA A 139 -16.38 -4.58 -8.56
CA ALA A 139 -17.65 -4.14 -8.00
C ALA A 139 -18.79 -4.15 -9.02
N ALA A 140 -18.53 -3.69 -10.25
CA ALA A 140 -19.50 -3.71 -11.34
C ALA A 140 -19.89 -5.15 -11.71
N ASN A 141 -18.93 -6.06 -11.83
CA ASN A 141 -19.23 -7.48 -12.11
C ASN A 141 -20.04 -8.13 -10.99
N ALA A 142 -19.70 -7.85 -9.73
CA ALA A 142 -20.47 -8.34 -8.59
C ALA A 142 -21.91 -7.81 -8.60
N ALA A 143 -22.11 -6.53 -8.90
CA ALA A 143 -23.44 -5.94 -9.00
C ALA A 143 -24.27 -6.56 -10.15
N ILE A 144 -23.65 -6.80 -11.31
CA ILE A 144 -24.32 -7.42 -12.47
C ILE A 144 -24.85 -8.82 -12.10
N VAL A 145 -24.03 -9.65 -11.45
CA VAL A 145 -24.42 -11.01 -11.04
C VAL A 145 -25.53 -11.02 -9.98
N VAL A 146 -25.61 -9.99 -9.14
CA VAL A 146 -26.67 -9.89 -8.12
C VAL A 146 -28.00 -9.41 -8.71
N ILE A 147 -27.95 -8.57 -9.75
CA ILE A 147 -29.14 -7.94 -10.33
C ILE A 147 -29.78 -8.79 -11.43
N LEU A 148 -28.97 -9.53 -12.20
CA LEU A 148 -29.40 -10.36 -13.33
C LEU A 148 -29.48 -11.83 -12.95
#